data_AF-A0A1V5IAZ3-F1
#
_entry.id   AF-A0A1V5IAZ3-F1
#
_cell.length_a   1.000
_cell.length_b   1.000
_cell.length_c   1.000
_cell.angle_alpha   90.00
_cell.angle_beta   90.00
_cell.angle_gamma   90.00
#
_symmetry.space_group_name_H-M   'P 1'
#
loop_
_entity.id
_entity.type
_entity.pdbx_description
1 polymer ?
#
loop_
_entity_poly.entity_id
_entity_poly.type
_entity_poly.pdbx_seq_one_letter_code
_entity_poly.pdbx_strand_id
1 'polypeptide(L)'
;MPGDEFEDKIVEIKQEGKELSTAALYREAKRAAASNKPESPNPPTGKYRVIYADPPWKYNDRLTDGYGPAEFHYPTMTIEELCALPVREMAEDNAVLFLWVTSPFLEDSFKIIRAWGFEYKASFVWDKVGHNYGHYNSVRHEFLLVCTRGSCTPDESTLFDSVQSIPKTDKHSQKPEEFRRIIETLYTEGEKLELFARGDFDGWDCWGNETGG
;
A
#
# COMPACT_ATOMS: atom_id res chain seq x y z
N MET A 1 -30.41 3.01 -3.51
CA MET A 1 -30.01 2.16 -2.39
C MET A 1 -29.75 0.77 -2.96
N PRO A 2 -28.55 0.18 -2.78
CA PRO A 2 -28.14 -1.05 -3.47
C PRO A 2 -28.66 -2.36 -2.84
N GLY A 3 -29.45 -2.29 -1.77
CA GLY A 3 -30.01 -3.47 -1.11
C GLY A 3 -31.11 -4.16 -1.92
N ASP A 4 -31.89 -3.36 -2.65
CA ASP A 4 -33.12 -3.84 -3.31
C ASP A 4 -32.81 -4.80 -4.47
N GLU A 5 -31.80 -4.51 -5.31
CA GLU A 5 -31.44 -5.38 -6.46
C GLU A 5 -30.86 -6.74 -6.06
N PHE A 6 -30.19 -6.83 -4.90
CA PHE A 6 -29.63 -8.08 -4.40
C PHE A 6 -30.71 -8.96 -3.76
N GLU A 7 -31.63 -8.34 -3.02
CA GLU A 7 -32.79 -9.02 -2.45
C GLU A 7 -33.73 -9.53 -3.55
N ASP A 8 -34.00 -8.72 -4.58
CA ASP A 8 -34.85 -9.08 -5.72
C ASP A 8 -34.32 -10.29 -6.49
N LYS A 9 -33.01 -10.37 -6.73
CA LYS A 9 -32.38 -11.54 -7.37
C LYS A 9 -32.40 -12.80 -6.52
N ILE A 10 -32.24 -12.67 -5.20
CA ILE A 10 -32.37 -13.82 -4.28
C ILE A 10 -33.81 -14.34 -4.28
N VAL A 11 -34.79 -13.44 -4.38
CA VAL A 11 -36.22 -13.80 -4.49
C VAL A 11 -36.51 -14.51 -5.81
N GLU A 12 -36.00 -14.01 -6.94
CA GLU A 12 -36.14 -14.66 -8.26
C GLU A 12 -35.55 -16.08 -8.28
N ILE A 13 -34.33 -16.26 -7.73
CA ILE A 13 -33.65 -17.57 -7.76
C ILE A 13 -34.32 -18.59 -6.82
N LYS A 14 -34.89 -18.13 -5.70
CA LYS A 14 -35.74 -18.96 -4.83
C LYS A 14 -37.05 -19.35 -5.51
N GLN A 15 -37.63 -18.48 -6.34
CA GLN A 15 -38.84 -18.77 -7.13
C GLN A 15 -38.56 -19.78 -8.25
N GLU A 16 -37.35 -19.80 -8.81
CA GLU A 16 -36.89 -20.81 -9.78
C GLU A 16 -36.52 -22.18 -9.16
N GLY A 17 -36.58 -22.32 -7.83
CA GLY A 17 -36.30 -23.59 -7.13
C GLY A 17 -34.84 -24.03 -7.16
N LYS A 18 -33.88 -23.12 -7.45
CA LYS A 18 -32.45 -23.40 -7.43
C LYS A 18 -31.85 -22.96 -6.10
N GLU A 19 -31.26 -23.89 -5.33
CA GLU A 19 -30.41 -23.53 -4.20
C GLU A 19 -29.08 -22.96 -4.71
N LEU A 20 -28.81 -21.69 -4.39
CA LEU A 20 -27.47 -21.12 -4.55
C LEU A 20 -26.54 -21.76 -3.53
N SER A 21 -25.44 -22.32 -3.99
CA SER A 21 -24.38 -22.77 -3.08
C SER A 21 -23.81 -21.58 -2.31
N THR A 22 -23.30 -21.83 -1.10
CA THR A 22 -22.63 -20.81 -0.26
C THR A 22 -21.53 -20.07 -1.03
N ALA A 23 -20.84 -20.76 -1.95
CA ALA A 23 -19.82 -20.18 -2.82
C ALA A 23 -20.37 -19.23 -3.89
N ALA A 24 -21.59 -19.46 -4.39
CA ALA A 24 -22.23 -18.59 -5.36
C ALA A 24 -22.77 -17.31 -4.70
N LEU A 25 -23.41 -17.44 -3.52
CA LEU A 25 -23.78 -16.30 -2.68
C LEU A 25 -22.58 -15.42 -2.32
N TYR A 26 -21.45 -16.07 -1.98
CA TYR A 26 -20.20 -15.38 -1.67
C TYR A 26 -19.63 -14.61 -2.89
N ARG A 27 -19.68 -15.17 -4.10
CA ARG A 27 -19.26 -14.47 -5.32
C ARG A 27 -20.15 -13.29 -5.67
N GLU A 28 -21.46 -13.44 -5.50
CA GLU A 28 -22.44 -12.39 -5.77
C GLU A 28 -22.22 -11.22 -4.80
N ALA A 29 -22.00 -11.52 -3.51
CA ALA A 29 -21.62 -10.52 -2.51
C ALA A 29 -20.26 -9.85 -2.82
N LYS A 30 -19.26 -10.61 -3.29
CA LYS A 30 -17.95 -10.07 -3.73
C LYS A 30 -18.11 -9.10 -4.91
N ARG A 31 -19.02 -9.38 -5.86
CA ARG A 31 -19.35 -8.49 -6.99
C ARG A 31 -20.09 -7.22 -6.56
N ALA A 32 -21.07 -7.36 -5.65
CA ALA A 32 -21.82 -6.21 -5.13
C ALA A 32 -20.90 -5.26 -4.33
N ALA A 33 -20.00 -5.80 -3.49
CA ALA A 33 -19.04 -5.00 -2.73
C ALA A 33 -17.98 -4.30 -3.62
N ALA A 34 -17.53 -4.96 -4.70
CA ALA A 34 -16.61 -4.36 -5.66
C ALA A 34 -17.22 -3.18 -6.45
N SER A 35 -18.55 -3.10 -6.51
CA SER A 35 -19.29 -2.06 -7.24
C SER A 35 -19.53 -0.78 -6.41
N ASN A 36 -19.23 -0.80 -5.11
CA ASN A 36 -19.35 0.33 -4.16
C ASN A 36 -17.98 0.76 -3.60
N LYS A 37 -16.92 0.78 -4.42
CA LYS A 37 -15.63 1.31 -3.96
C LYS A 37 -15.77 2.82 -3.74
N PRO A 38 -15.44 3.36 -2.55
CA PRO A 38 -15.30 4.80 -2.41
C PRO A 38 -14.26 5.30 -3.41
N GLU A 39 -14.56 6.39 -4.11
CA GLU A 39 -13.59 7.08 -4.94
C GLU A 39 -12.38 7.46 -4.07
N SER A 40 -11.17 7.18 -4.58
CA SER A 40 -9.98 7.68 -3.92
C SER A 40 -10.01 9.20 -3.89
N PRO A 41 -9.59 9.84 -2.77
CA PRO A 41 -9.56 11.29 -2.68
C PRO A 41 -8.71 11.87 -3.81
N ASN A 42 -9.00 13.11 -4.20
CA ASN A 42 -8.20 13.79 -5.22
C ASN A 42 -6.74 13.83 -4.77
N PRO A 43 -5.79 13.48 -5.66
CA PRO A 43 -4.39 13.56 -5.31
C PRO A 43 -4.00 15.00 -4.96
N PRO A 44 -3.05 15.20 -4.04
CA PRO A 44 -2.54 16.52 -3.75
C PRO A 44 -1.88 17.16 -4.98
N THR A 45 -1.94 18.49 -5.05
CA THR A 45 -1.41 19.27 -6.18
C THR A 45 -0.01 19.83 -5.93
N GLY A 46 0.55 19.58 -4.74
CA GLY A 46 1.88 20.04 -4.34
C GLY A 46 3.02 19.35 -5.07
N LYS A 47 4.23 19.91 -4.89
CA LYS A 47 5.50 19.30 -5.29
C LYS A 47 6.25 18.89 -4.04
N TYR A 48 6.57 17.60 -3.92
CA TYR A 48 7.15 17.03 -2.70
C TYR A 48 8.60 16.61 -2.93
N ARG A 49 9.45 17.00 -1.98
CA ARG A 49 10.84 16.55 -1.89
C ARG A 49 10.92 15.15 -1.30
N VAL A 50 10.07 14.83 -0.32
CA VAL A 50 10.07 13.53 0.36
C VAL A 50 8.74 12.84 0.12
N ILE A 51 8.79 11.62 -0.41
CA ILE A 51 7.61 10.78 -0.61
C ILE A 51 7.80 9.49 0.16
N TYR A 52 6.80 9.12 0.95
CA TYR A 52 6.73 7.87 1.71
C TYR A 52 5.48 7.11 1.28
N ALA A 53 5.61 5.85 0.89
CA ALA A 53 4.51 5.11 0.26
C ALA A 53 4.40 3.68 0.78
N ASP A 54 3.16 3.26 1.11
CA ASP A 54 2.80 1.87 1.43
C ASP A 54 1.72 1.33 0.48
N PRO A 55 2.08 0.92 -0.75
CA PRO A 55 1.10 0.58 -1.76
C PRO A 55 0.19 -0.61 -1.37
N PRO A 56 -1.10 -0.59 -1.74
CA PRO A 56 -2.03 -1.69 -1.49
C PRO A 56 -1.88 -2.78 -2.56
N TRP A 57 -0.77 -3.52 -2.53
CA TRP A 57 -0.43 -4.52 -3.55
C TRP A 57 -1.51 -5.58 -3.79
N LYS A 58 -1.91 -5.80 -5.05
CA LYS A 58 -2.78 -6.91 -5.43
C LYS A 58 -1.98 -8.16 -5.75
N TYR A 59 -2.13 -9.20 -4.93
CA TYR A 59 -1.56 -10.51 -5.19
C TYR A 59 -2.28 -11.20 -6.37
N ASN A 60 -1.51 -11.90 -7.21
CA ASN A 60 -2.02 -12.54 -8.44
C ASN A 60 -2.32 -14.05 -8.24
N ASP A 61 -2.31 -14.51 -7.00
CA ASP A 61 -2.37 -15.93 -6.68
C ASP A 61 -3.78 -16.49 -6.85
N ARG A 62 -3.97 -17.28 -7.91
CA ARG A 62 -5.14 -18.16 -8.13
C ARG A 62 -5.38 -19.17 -6.98
N LEU A 63 -4.44 -19.30 -6.03
CA LEU A 63 -4.53 -20.18 -4.86
C LEU A 63 -4.91 -19.44 -3.56
N THR A 64 -4.94 -18.11 -3.56
CA THR A 64 -5.30 -17.28 -2.38
C THR A 64 -6.59 -16.48 -2.58
N ASP A 65 -7.39 -16.81 -3.61
CA ASP A 65 -8.81 -16.46 -3.65
C ASP A 65 -9.51 -17.06 -2.40
N GLY A 66 -9.54 -16.30 -1.30
CA GLY A 66 -10.21 -16.66 -0.05
C GLY A 66 -9.33 -17.01 1.16
N TYR A 67 -8.01 -16.82 1.12
CA TYR A 67 -7.13 -17.11 2.29
C TYR A 67 -6.32 -15.91 2.83
N GLY A 68 -6.71 -14.68 2.48
CA GLY A 68 -6.12 -13.47 3.02
C GLY A 68 -7.16 -12.53 3.65
N PRO A 69 -7.06 -12.14 4.93
CA PRO A 69 -7.92 -11.10 5.53
C PRO A 69 -7.71 -9.70 4.92
N ALA A 70 -6.70 -9.51 4.04
CA ALA A 70 -6.40 -8.23 3.40
C ALA A 70 -7.43 -7.81 2.33
N GLU A 71 -8.07 -8.76 1.64
CA GLU A 71 -9.09 -8.44 0.62
C GLU A 71 -10.40 -7.89 1.21
N PHE A 72 -10.58 -7.97 2.53
CA PHE A 72 -11.83 -7.63 3.20
C PHE A 72 -11.92 -6.18 3.67
N HIS A 73 -10.82 -5.42 3.62
CA HIS A 73 -10.80 -4.10 4.27
C HIS A 73 -10.43 -2.91 3.35
N TYR A 74 -9.68 -3.07 2.24
CA TYR A 74 -9.36 -1.95 1.31
C TYR A 74 -9.20 -2.42 -0.15
N PRO A 75 -9.48 -1.56 -1.15
CA PRO A 75 -9.23 -1.88 -2.54
C PRO A 75 -7.72 -2.03 -2.81
N THR A 76 -7.30 -3.20 -3.28
CA THR A 76 -5.94 -3.44 -3.76
C THR A 76 -5.75 -2.92 -5.19
N MET A 77 -4.50 -2.61 -5.55
CA MET A 77 -4.09 -2.10 -6.86
C MET A 77 -3.13 -3.06 -7.58
N THR A 78 -3.29 -3.21 -8.88
CA THR A 78 -2.32 -3.90 -9.73
C THR A 78 -1.03 -3.09 -9.89
N ILE A 79 0.04 -3.73 -10.36
CA ILE A 79 1.29 -3.04 -10.67
C ILE A 79 1.08 -1.96 -11.72
N GLU A 80 0.23 -2.21 -12.72
CA GLU A 80 -0.11 -1.27 -13.77
C GLU A 80 -0.87 -0.05 -13.22
N GLU A 81 -1.83 -0.27 -12.33
CA GLU A 81 -2.57 0.81 -11.66
C GLU A 81 -1.63 1.66 -10.81
N LEU A 82 -0.70 1.04 -10.07
CA LEU A 82 0.31 1.76 -9.28
C LEU A 82 1.27 2.56 -10.18
N CYS A 83 1.70 2.00 -11.30
CA CYS A 83 2.56 2.69 -12.27
C CYS A 83 1.86 3.89 -12.93
N ALA A 84 0.53 3.85 -13.07
CA ALA A 84 -0.26 4.92 -13.68
C ALA A 84 -0.53 6.11 -12.73
N LEU A 85 -0.18 6.00 -11.45
CA LEU A 85 -0.35 7.10 -10.50
C LEU A 85 0.53 8.30 -10.87
N PRO A 86 0.04 9.55 -10.71
CA PRO A 86 0.76 10.75 -11.11
C PRO A 86 1.84 11.18 -10.09
N VAL A 87 2.53 10.22 -9.47
CA VAL A 87 3.55 10.48 -8.44
C VAL A 87 4.74 11.23 -9.04
N ARG A 88 5.05 10.99 -10.33
CA ARG A 88 6.09 11.72 -11.04
C ARG A 88 5.78 13.22 -11.09
N GLU A 89 4.52 13.58 -11.34
CA GLU A 89 4.03 14.95 -11.35
C GLU A 89 3.92 15.55 -9.95
N MET A 90 3.71 14.75 -8.90
CA MET A 90 3.69 15.26 -7.51
C MET A 90 5.08 15.52 -6.94
N ALA A 91 6.14 15.03 -7.57
CA ALA A 91 7.45 15.04 -6.93
C ALA A 91 8.33 16.19 -7.50
N GLU A 92 9.25 16.74 -6.70
CA GLU A 92 10.28 17.73 -7.11
C GLU A 92 11.45 17.13 -7.92
N ASP A 93 12.05 17.88 -8.84
CA ASP A 93 13.17 17.38 -9.69
C ASP A 93 14.34 16.76 -8.90
N ASN A 94 14.53 17.17 -7.64
CA ASN A 94 15.45 16.57 -6.69
C ASN A 94 14.68 16.04 -5.47
N ALA A 95 14.23 14.78 -5.51
CA ALA A 95 13.34 14.18 -4.52
C ALA A 95 13.78 12.77 -4.09
N VAL A 96 13.30 12.33 -2.93
CA VAL A 96 13.49 10.98 -2.40
C VAL A 96 12.15 10.27 -2.26
N LEU A 97 12.13 8.97 -2.58
CA LEU A 97 11.03 8.06 -2.39
C LEU A 97 11.44 6.95 -1.43
N PHE A 98 10.65 6.77 -0.37
CA PHE A 98 10.68 5.67 0.57
C PHE A 98 9.49 4.75 0.29
N LEU A 99 9.75 3.59 -0.32
CA LEU A 99 8.70 2.68 -0.80
C LEU A 99 8.70 1.38 0.00
N TRP A 100 7.61 1.11 0.71
CA TRP A 100 7.41 -0.20 1.35
C TRP A 100 7.15 -1.29 0.32
N VAL A 101 7.87 -2.40 0.44
CA VAL A 101 7.77 -3.54 -0.46
C VAL A 101 7.85 -4.84 0.34
N THR A 102 6.87 -5.72 0.11
CA THR A 102 6.93 -7.08 0.65
C THR A 102 7.79 -7.97 -0.25
N SER A 103 8.39 -9.03 0.31
CA SER A 103 9.34 -9.88 -0.42
C SER A 103 8.87 -10.38 -1.79
N PRO A 104 7.59 -10.81 -1.98
CA PRO A 104 7.11 -11.25 -3.29
C PRO A 104 7.05 -10.15 -4.36
N PHE A 105 6.87 -8.88 -3.96
CA PHE A 105 6.77 -7.75 -4.89
C PHE A 105 8.09 -7.04 -5.15
N LEU A 106 9.21 -7.56 -4.62
CA LEU A 106 10.51 -6.91 -4.77
C LEU A 106 10.85 -6.64 -6.24
N GLU A 107 10.72 -7.64 -7.11
CA GLU A 107 11.03 -7.48 -8.53
C GLU A 107 10.06 -6.51 -9.24
N ASP A 108 8.76 -6.63 -8.99
CA ASP A 108 7.75 -5.78 -9.62
C ASP A 108 7.81 -4.32 -9.14
N SER A 109 8.24 -4.08 -7.89
CA SER A 109 8.37 -2.73 -7.34
C SER A 109 9.29 -1.82 -8.17
N PHE A 110 10.31 -2.40 -8.82
CA PHE A 110 11.20 -1.62 -9.68
C PHE A 110 10.51 -1.06 -10.93
N LYS A 111 9.40 -1.66 -11.38
CA LYS A 111 8.57 -1.08 -12.47
C LYS A 111 7.92 0.22 -11.99
N ILE A 112 7.38 0.21 -10.77
CA ILE A 112 6.73 1.37 -10.14
C ILE A 112 7.75 2.48 -9.88
N ILE A 113 8.91 2.14 -9.29
CA ILE A 113 10.01 3.08 -9.03
C ILE A 113 10.37 3.84 -10.31
N ARG A 114 10.56 3.13 -11.43
CA ARG A 114 10.87 3.75 -12.73
C ARG A 114 9.71 4.56 -13.30
N ALA A 115 8.48 4.07 -13.20
CA ALA A 115 7.29 4.77 -13.69
C ALA A 115 7.12 6.12 -12.98
N TRP A 116 7.33 6.15 -11.67
CA TRP A 116 7.28 7.38 -10.85
C TRP A 116 8.50 8.30 -11.05
N GLY A 117 9.50 7.87 -11.84
CA GLY A 117 10.65 8.71 -12.19
C GLY A 117 11.79 8.69 -11.18
N PHE A 118 11.90 7.64 -10.36
CA PHE A 118 12.97 7.45 -9.38
C PHE A 118 13.93 6.33 -9.78
N GLU A 119 15.10 6.31 -9.14
CA GLU A 119 16.10 5.26 -9.23
C GLU A 119 16.37 4.68 -7.85
N TYR A 120 16.42 3.34 -7.72
CA TYR A 120 16.77 2.68 -6.48
C TYR A 120 18.23 2.96 -6.06
N LYS A 121 18.46 3.21 -4.77
CA LYS A 121 19.79 3.49 -4.21
C LYS A 121 20.17 2.58 -3.03
N ALA A 122 19.26 2.39 -2.08
CA ALA A 122 19.51 1.64 -0.86
C ALA A 122 18.22 1.08 -0.28
N SER A 123 18.28 0.29 0.79
CA SER A 123 17.10 -0.18 1.51
C SER A 123 17.33 -0.23 3.00
N PHE A 124 16.24 -0.05 3.74
CA PHE A 124 16.10 -0.54 5.09
C PHE A 124 15.30 -1.85 5.08
N VAL A 125 15.49 -2.65 6.11
CA VAL A 125 14.77 -3.90 6.37
C VAL A 125 14.07 -3.78 7.71
N TRP A 126 12.75 -3.93 7.70
CA TRP A 126 12.00 -4.14 8.93
C TRP A 126 11.98 -5.62 9.26
N ASP A 127 12.65 -6.00 10.34
CA ASP A 127 12.54 -7.33 10.93
C ASP A 127 11.43 -7.36 11.99
N LYS A 128 10.36 -8.12 11.73
CA LYS A 128 9.14 -8.18 12.57
C LYS A 128 9.28 -8.99 13.85
N VAL A 129 10.46 -9.59 14.10
CA VAL A 129 10.75 -10.36 15.32
C VAL A 129 9.72 -11.49 15.57
N GLY A 130 9.51 -12.34 14.56
CA GLY A 130 8.59 -13.48 14.68
C GLY A 130 8.61 -14.40 13.46
N HIS A 131 8.27 -15.67 13.66
CA HIS A 131 8.11 -16.61 12.55
C HIS A 131 6.86 -16.25 11.75
N ASN A 132 6.97 -16.27 10.43
CA ASN A 132 5.84 -16.01 9.54
C ASN A 132 5.92 -16.97 8.36
N TYR A 133 4.81 -17.64 8.07
CA TYR A 133 4.80 -18.67 7.04
C TYR A 133 4.96 -18.05 5.65
N GLY A 134 5.90 -18.59 4.88
CA GLY A 134 6.05 -18.34 3.46
C GLY A 134 6.29 -19.66 2.73
N HIS A 135 6.11 -19.66 1.41
CA HIS A 135 6.23 -20.87 0.60
C HIS A 135 7.67 -21.44 0.57
N TYR A 136 8.68 -20.58 0.65
CA TYR A 136 10.09 -20.97 0.54
C TYR A 136 10.88 -20.78 1.84
N ASN A 137 10.51 -19.78 2.64
CA ASN A 137 11.19 -19.41 3.88
C ASN A 137 10.23 -18.69 4.84
N SER A 138 10.69 -18.47 6.07
CA SER A 138 9.94 -17.64 7.03
C SER A 138 10.05 -16.16 6.66
N VAL A 139 9.05 -15.60 5.98
CA VAL A 139 9.04 -14.20 5.52
C VAL A 139 8.73 -13.26 6.69
N ARG A 140 9.73 -13.03 7.54
CA ARG A 140 9.65 -12.18 8.74
C ARG A 140 9.99 -10.71 8.50
N HIS A 141 10.32 -10.34 7.26
CA HIS A 141 10.79 -9.00 6.95
C HIS A 141 9.97 -8.32 5.85
N GLU A 142 10.02 -7.00 5.85
CA GLU A 142 9.61 -6.13 4.75
C GLU A 142 10.75 -5.18 4.41
N PHE A 143 10.77 -4.70 3.17
CA PHE A 143 11.75 -3.72 2.71
C PHE A 143 11.13 -2.33 2.73
N LEU A 144 11.93 -1.34 3.13
CA LEU A 144 11.69 0.06 2.81
C LEU A 144 12.78 0.49 1.83
N LEU A 145 12.44 0.54 0.55
CA LEU A 145 13.37 0.91 -0.51
C LEU A 145 13.57 2.43 -0.51
N VAL A 146 14.82 2.86 -0.59
CA VAL A 146 15.23 4.27 -0.74
C VAL A 146 15.60 4.50 -2.19
N CYS A 147 14.83 5.36 -2.84
CA CYS A 147 14.97 5.69 -4.25
C CYS A 147 15.09 7.21 -4.41
N THR A 148 15.84 7.69 -5.40
CA THR A 148 16.01 9.14 -5.62
C THR A 148 15.68 9.52 -7.06
N ARG A 149 15.16 10.74 -7.22
CA ARG A 149 15.22 11.49 -8.47
C ARG A 149 16.20 12.64 -8.26
N GLY A 150 17.13 12.81 -9.20
CA GLY A 150 18.31 13.62 -8.95
C GLY A 150 19.23 12.95 -7.91
N SER A 151 20.01 13.76 -7.19
CA SER A 151 20.91 13.25 -6.16
C SER A 151 20.22 13.02 -4.81
N CYS A 152 19.25 13.88 -4.48
CA CYS A 152 18.48 14.00 -3.23
C CYS A 152 19.06 13.22 -2.04
N THR A 153 20.26 13.61 -1.61
CA THR A 153 20.89 13.04 -0.42
C THR A 153 20.21 13.58 0.85
N PRO A 154 20.31 12.86 1.98
CA PRO A 154 19.84 13.35 3.28
C PRO A 154 20.42 14.72 3.64
N ASP A 155 19.67 15.51 4.40
CA ASP A 155 20.12 16.76 5.01
C ASP A 155 21.09 16.49 6.17
N GLU A 156 20.79 15.45 6.95
CA GLU A 156 21.58 15.03 8.09
C GLU A 156 22.44 13.80 7.76
N SER A 157 23.68 13.80 8.23
CA SER A 157 24.63 12.70 7.99
C SER A 157 24.48 11.53 8.97
N THR A 158 23.41 11.50 9.76
CA THR A 158 23.12 10.44 10.72
C THR A 158 22.97 9.10 9.99
N LEU A 159 23.67 8.07 10.47
CA LEU A 159 23.57 6.73 9.91
C LEU A 159 22.76 5.84 10.85
N PHE A 160 21.58 5.44 10.40
CA PHE A 160 20.75 4.44 11.08
C PHE A 160 21.11 3.04 10.59
N ASP A 161 20.98 2.04 11.47
CA ASP A 161 21.16 0.65 11.07
C ASP A 161 20.18 0.27 9.95
N SER A 162 20.67 -0.38 8.90
CA SER A 162 19.82 -0.76 7.78
C SER A 162 18.80 -1.86 8.14
N VAL A 163 18.98 -2.54 9.27
CA VAL A 163 18.05 -3.54 9.79
C VAL A 163 17.44 -3.04 11.10
N GLN A 164 16.12 -2.87 11.12
CA GLN A 164 15.36 -2.42 12.29
C GLN A 164 14.52 -3.59 12.81
N SER A 165 14.88 -4.14 13.96
CA SER A 165 14.14 -5.24 14.61
C SER A 165 13.05 -4.69 15.52
N ILE A 166 11.82 -4.61 15.01
CA ILE A 166 10.67 -4.05 15.71
C ILE A 166 9.52 -5.07 15.63
N PRO A 167 8.96 -5.55 16.74
CA PRO A 167 7.83 -6.47 16.72
C PRO A 167 6.63 -5.88 15.98
N LYS A 168 5.92 -6.68 15.18
CA LYS A 168 4.65 -6.24 14.58
C LYS A 168 3.59 -6.02 15.66
N THR A 169 2.71 -5.03 15.46
CA THR A 169 1.53 -4.85 16.30
C THR A 169 0.41 -5.81 15.89
N ASP A 170 -0.61 -5.95 16.74
CA ASP A 170 -1.79 -6.77 16.45
C ASP A 170 -2.68 -6.14 15.36
N LYS A 171 -2.47 -4.87 15.02
CA LYS A 171 -3.18 -4.18 13.94
C LYS A 171 -2.59 -4.61 12.59
N HIS A 172 -3.42 -5.19 11.75
CA HIS A 172 -2.98 -5.71 10.45
C HIS A 172 -2.32 -4.63 9.58
N SER A 173 -1.10 -4.92 9.13
CA SER A 173 -0.34 -4.13 8.15
C SER A 173 -0.01 -2.69 8.58
N GLN A 174 -0.02 -2.39 9.88
CA GLN A 174 0.51 -1.12 10.38
C GLN A 174 2.04 -1.13 10.29
N LYS A 175 2.61 -0.12 9.62
CA LYS A 175 4.06 0.10 9.57
C LYS A 175 4.55 0.77 10.86
N PRO A 176 5.76 0.44 11.36
CA PRO A 176 6.29 1.08 12.56
C PRO A 176 6.54 2.58 12.33
N GLU A 177 6.15 3.42 13.29
CA GLU A 177 6.36 4.87 13.24
C GLU A 177 7.84 5.25 13.22
N GLU A 178 8.71 4.37 13.73
CA GLU A 178 10.15 4.51 13.78
C GLU A 178 10.73 4.80 12.39
N PHE A 179 10.19 4.20 11.33
CA PHE A 179 10.65 4.47 9.96
C PHE A 179 10.31 5.89 9.52
N ARG A 180 9.14 6.42 9.89
CA ARG A 180 8.81 7.83 9.62
C ARG A 180 9.76 8.76 10.37
N ARG A 181 10.06 8.47 11.64
CA ARG A 181 11.03 9.25 12.45
C ARG A 181 12.44 9.21 11.88
N ILE A 182 12.88 8.07 11.34
CA ILE A 182 14.14 7.96 10.60
C ILE A 182 14.13 8.92 9.40
N ILE A 183 13.04 8.91 8.61
CA ILE A 183 12.91 9.80 7.45
C ILE A 183 12.94 11.27 7.87
N GLU A 184 12.20 11.65 8.90
CA GLU A 184 12.16 13.02 9.45
C GLU A 184 13.53 13.48 9.98
N THR A 185 14.30 12.57 10.57
CA THR A 185 15.66 12.87 11.03
C THR A 185 16.61 13.07 9.85
N LEU A 186 16.46 12.30 8.77
CA LEU A 186 17.33 12.36 7.60
C LEU A 186 16.98 13.53 6.66
N TYR A 187 15.70 13.89 6.55
CA TYR A 187 15.18 14.91 5.65
C TYR A 187 14.38 15.95 6.44
N THR A 188 15.09 16.95 6.94
CA THR A 188 14.55 18.01 7.79
C THR A 188 13.86 19.10 6.95
N GLU A 189 14.27 19.28 5.70
CA GLU A 189 13.76 20.33 4.81
C GLU A 189 12.81 19.80 3.73
N GLY A 190 11.96 20.69 3.21
CA GLY A 190 11.06 20.42 2.09
C GLY A 190 9.76 19.70 2.45
N GLU A 191 8.80 19.79 1.51
CA GLU A 191 7.46 19.25 1.65
C GLU A 191 7.47 17.71 1.59
N LYS A 192 6.61 17.10 2.42
CA LYS A 192 6.56 15.65 2.62
C LYS A 192 5.17 15.10 2.32
N LEU A 193 5.10 13.98 1.61
CA LEU A 193 3.87 13.30 1.24
C LEU A 193 3.89 11.84 1.67
N GLU A 194 2.85 11.41 2.38
CA GLU A 194 2.55 10.00 2.63
C GLU A 194 1.45 9.50 1.69
N LEU A 195 1.81 8.61 0.77
CA LEU A 195 0.90 7.92 -0.13
C LEU A 195 0.36 6.65 0.54
N PHE A 196 -0.96 6.44 0.40
CA PHE A 196 -1.73 5.36 1.02
C PHE A 196 -1.75 5.44 2.56
N ALA A 197 -1.71 6.66 3.09
CA ALA A 197 -1.77 6.93 4.52
C ALA A 197 -3.08 6.39 5.14
N ARG A 198 -3.00 5.98 6.41
CA ARG A 198 -4.15 5.49 7.21
C ARG A 198 -4.63 6.50 8.26
N GLY A 199 -4.16 7.73 8.16
CA GLY A 199 -4.43 8.81 9.10
C GLY A 199 -3.54 10.01 8.77
N ASP A 200 -3.77 11.09 9.51
CA ASP A 200 -3.05 12.35 9.33
C ASP A 200 -1.80 12.39 10.23
N PHE A 201 -0.72 12.97 9.72
CA PHE A 201 0.53 13.15 10.44
C PHE A 201 0.99 14.58 10.31
N ASP A 202 1.32 15.21 11.44
CA ASP A 202 1.79 16.59 11.46
C ASP A 202 3.07 16.74 10.62
N GLY A 203 3.13 17.77 9.77
CA GLY A 203 4.23 17.98 8.83
C GLY A 203 4.23 17.08 7.58
N TRP A 204 3.17 16.28 7.35
CA TRP A 204 3.00 15.45 6.16
C TRP A 204 1.65 15.70 5.51
N ASP A 205 1.66 15.95 4.20
CA ASP A 205 0.45 15.75 3.40
C ASP A 205 0.18 14.25 3.32
N CYS A 206 -1.08 13.85 3.52
CA CYS A 206 -1.48 12.45 3.58
C CYS A 206 -2.54 12.19 2.51
N TRP A 207 -2.31 11.18 1.67
CA TRP A 207 -3.25 10.79 0.61
C TRP A 207 -3.58 9.30 0.74
N GLY A 208 -4.80 8.95 1.14
CA GLY A 208 -5.25 7.57 1.23
C GLY A 208 -6.76 7.42 1.38
N ASN A 209 -7.30 6.23 1.13
CA ASN A 209 -8.75 6.00 1.25
C ASN A 209 -9.27 6.06 2.70
N GLU A 210 -8.38 6.20 3.68
CA GLU A 210 -8.68 6.30 5.11
C GLU A 210 -8.29 7.65 5.71
N THR A 211 -7.78 8.59 4.90
CA THR A 211 -7.50 9.96 5.37
C THR A 211 -8.79 10.77 5.34
N GLY A 212 -9.03 11.59 6.35
CA GLY A 212 -10.23 12.42 6.43
C GLY A 212 -10.10 13.67 5.55
N GLY A 213 -10.36 13.54 4.25
CA GLY A 213 -10.29 14.67 3.31
C GLY A 213 -10.87 14.35 1.94
#